data_AF-A0A377AH38-F1
#
_entry.id   AF-A0A377AH38-F1
#
_cell.length_a   1.000
_cell.length_b   1.000
_cell.length_c   1.000
_cell.angle_alpha   90.00
_cell.angle_beta   90.00
_cell.angle_gamma   90.00
#
_symmetry.space_group_name_H-M   'P 1'
#
loop_
_entity.id
_entity.type
_entity.pdbx_description
1 polymer ?
#
loop_
_entity_poly.entity_id
_entity_poly.type
_entity_poly.pdbx_seq_one_letter_code
_entity_poly.pdbx_strand_id
1 'polypeptide(L)' 'MQAAFIAEQAGADGITVHLREDRRHITDRDVRILRQTLDTRMNLEMAVTEEMLAIAVETKPHFCCLVPEKASGK' A
#
# COMPACT_ATOMS: atom_id res chain seq x y z
N MET A 1 -9.06 7.18 1.93
CA MET A 1 -10.21 6.24 1.82
C MET A 1 -11.22 6.67 0.78
N GLN A 2 -11.89 7.83 0.92
CA GLN A 2 -12.92 8.27 -0.04
C GLN A 2 -12.43 8.28 -1.51
N ALA A 3 -11.19 8.71 -1.74
CA ALA A 3 -10.59 8.69 -3.08
C ALA A 3 -10.50 7.29 -3.70
N ALA A 4 -10.20 6.27 -2.89
CA ALA A 4 -10.09 4.89 -3.37
C ALA A 4 -11.46 4.37 -3.85
N PHE A 5 -12.51 4.62 -3.05
CA PHE A 5 -13.87 4.24 -3.41
C PHE A 5 -14.38 4.94 -4.68
N ILE A 6 -14.12 6.26 -4.80
CA ILE A 6 -14.48 7.01 -6.01
C ILE A 6 -13.74 6.44 -7.23
N ALA A 7 -12.45 6.11 -7.07
CA ALA A 7 -11.67 5.53 -8.16
C ALA A 7 -12.20 4.16 -8.58
N GLU A 8 -12.53 3.26 -7.64
CA GLU A 8 -13.13 1.96 -7.95
C GLU A 8 -14.48 2.12 -8.67
N GLN A 9 -15.35 3.01 -8.21
CA GLN A 9 -16.63 3.30 -8.89
C GLN A 9 -16.47 3.94 -10.26
N ALA A 10 -15.37 4.68 -10.48
CA ALA A 10 -15.03 5.26 -11.77
C ALA A 10 -14.38 4.25 -12.73
N GLY A 11 -14.27 2.97 -12.35
CA GLY A 11 -13.78 1.89 -13.20
C GLY A 11 -12.32 1.48 -12.95
N ALA A 12 -11.71 1.87 -11.83
CA ALA A 12 -10.39 1.35 -11.47
C ALA A 12 -10.48 -0.14 -11.10
N ASP A 13 -9.68 -0.99 -11.76
CA ASP A 13 -9.63 -2.44 -11.49
C ASP A 13 -8.80 -2.82 -10.24
N GLY A 14 -8.26 -1.82 -9.55
CA GLY A 14 -7.38 -1.96 -8.40
C GLY A 14 -6.88 -0.61 -7.90
N ILE A 15 -6.48 -0.58 -6.64
CA ILE A 15 -5.93 0.60 -5.98
C ILE A 15 -4.47 0.34 -5.62
N THR A 16 -3.59 1.23 -6.08
CA THR A 16 -2.17 1.21 -5.74
C THR A 16 -1.90 2.22 -4.63
N VAL A 17 -1.18 1.79 -3.59
CA VAL A 17 -0.70 2.66 -2.51
C VAL A 17 0.76 2.37 -2.22
N HIS A 18 1.52 3.43 -1.93
CA HIS A 18 2.93 3.33 -1.58
C HIS A 18 3.13 3.59 -0.08
N LEU A 19 3.34 2.52 0.70
CA LEU A 19 3.73 2.64 2.10
C LEU A 19 5.24 2.86 2.16
N ARG A 20 5.61 4.12 2.40
CA ARG A 20 7.01 4.55 2.55
C ARG A 20 7.50 4.31 3.97
N GLU A 21 8.81 4.11 4.14
CA GLU A 21 9.45 4.00 5.48
C GLU A 21 9.23 5.24 6.35
N ASP A 22 9.20 6.43 5.75
CA ASP A 22 8.96 7.70 6.46
C ASP A 22 7.48 8.04 6.65
N ARG A 23 6.56 7.20 6.14
CA ARG A 23 5.10 7.39 6.20
C ARG A 23 4.65 8.78 5.74
N ARG A 24 5.33 9.34 4.74
CA ARG A 24 5.10 10.72 4.27
C ARG A 24 3.66 11.01 3.82
N HIS A 25 2.97 10.01 3.25
CA HIS A 25 1.62 10.20 2.69
C HIS A 25 0.65 9.09 3.11
N ILE A 26 0.98 7.84 2.81
CA ILE A 26 0.21 6.67 3.25
C ILE A 26 0.78 6.19 4.57
N THR A 27 -0.11 5.91 5.52
CA THR A 27 0.24 5.38 6.84
C THR A 27 -0.13 3.90 6.96
N ASP A 28 0.43 3.22 7.96
CA ASP A 28 0.10 1.84 8.31
C ASP A 28 -1.41 1.67 8.60
N ARG A 29 -2.04 2.70 9.19
CA ARG A 29 -3.50 2.75 9.41
C ARG A 29 -4.26 2.76 8.08
N ASP A 30 -3.82 3.56 7.11
CA ASP A 30 -4.47 3.64 5.81
C ASP A 30 -4.41 2.31 5.08
N VAL A 31 -3.25 1.65 5.08
CA VAL A 31 -3.08 0.32 4.48
C VAL A 31 -4.05 -0.69 5.10
N ARG A 32 -4.11 -0.76 6.43
CA ARG A 32 -5.02 -1.68 7.13
C ARG A 32 -6.48 -1.41 6.79
N ILE A 33 -6.92 -0.15 6.79
CA ILE A 33 -8.32 0.15 6.49
C ILE A 33 -8.63 -0.12 5.02
N LEU A 34 -7.78 0.35 4.10
CA LEU A 34 -7.95 0.07 2.68
C LEU A 34 -8.03 -1.44 2.42
N ARG A 35 -7.21 -2.25 3.08
CA ARG A 35 -7.25 -3.71 2.92
C ARG A 35 -8.60 -4.32 3.30
N GLN A 36 -9.29 -3.72 4.27
CA GLN A 36 -10.61 -4.15 4.75
C GLN A 36 -11.77 -3.60 3.91
N THR A 37 -11.55 -2.49 3.19
CA THR A 37 -12.64 -1.74 2.53
C THR A 37 -12.59 -1.71 1.01
N LEU A 38 -11.47 -2.06 0.39
CA LEU A 38 -11.37 -2.11 -1.06
C LEU A 38 -12.24 -3.24 -1.60
N ASP A 39 -13.08 -2.92 -2.59
CA ASP A 39 -13.90 -3.90 -3.30
C ASP A 39 -13.11 -4.59 -4.44
N THR A 40 -12.00 -4.00 -4.85
CA THR A 40 -11.09 -4.51 -5.87
C THR A 40 -9.73 -4.94 -5.29
N ARG A 41 -8.69 -5.01 -6.13
CA ARG A 41 -7.37 -5.51 -5.76
C ARG A 41 -6.50 -4.39 -5.20
N MET A 42 -5.87 -4.64 -4.06
CA MET A 42 -4.78 -3.81 -3.54
C MET A 42 -3.45 -4.17 -4.21
N ASN A 43 -2.75 -3.16 -4.72
CA ASN A 43 -1.34 -3.21 -5.07
C ASN A 43 -0.53 -2.37 -4.06
N LEU A 44 0.29 -3.04 -3.25
CA LEU A 44 1.13 -2.38 -2.24
C LEU A 44 2.54 -2.14 -2.80
N GLU A 45 2.87 -0.87 -3.05
CA GLU A 45 4.23 -0.43 -3.32
C GLU A 45 5.00 -0.25 -2.02
N MET A 46 6.23 -0.76 -1.95
CA MET A 46 7.08 -0.68 -0.76
C MET A 46 8.57 -0.89 -1.08
N ALA A 47 9.43 -0.42 -0.17
CA ALA A 47 10.86 -0.76 -0.17
C ALA A 47 11.11 -2.24 0.20
N VAL A 48 12.28 -2.76 -0.19
CA VAL A 48 12.72 -4.12 0.19
C VAL A 48 13.41 -4.09 1.55
N THR A 49 12.63 -3.98 2.62
CA THR A 49 13.11 -4.03 4.01
C THR A 49 12.28 -5.00 4.85
N GLU A 50 12.86 -5.49 5.94
CA GLU A 50 12.19 -6.53 6.75
C GLU A 50 10.91 -6.01 7.41
N GLU A 51 10.90 -4.72 7.77
CA GLU A 51 9.69 -4.05 8.27
C GLU A 51 8.58 -4.07 7.21
N MET A 52 8.89 -3.66 5.99
CA MET A 52 7.92 -3.60 4.89
C MET A 52 7.44 -4.99 4.47
N LEU A 53 8.35 -5.97 4.40
CA LEU A 53 8.01 -7.36 4.12
C LEU A 53 7.09 -7.95 5.19
N ALA A 54 7.34 -7.67 6.47
CA ALA A 54 6.45 -8.11 7.56
C ALA A 54 5.05 -7.51 7.41
N ILE A 55 4.95 -6.21 7.11
CA ILE A 55 3.68 -5.52 6.88
C ILE A 55 2.94 -6.12 5.68
N ALA A 56 3.64 -6.42 4.58
CA ALA A 56 3.03 -7.03 3.41
C ALA A 56 2.51 -8.45 3.69
N VAL A 57 3.26 -9.27 4.44
CA VAL A 57 2.85 -10.63 4.84
C VAL A 57 1.61 -10.59 5.74
N GLU A 58 1.53 -9.64 6.66
CA GLU A 58 0.35 -9.43 7.50
C GLU A 58 -0.85 -8.94 6.67
N THR A 59 -0.63 -7.92 5.83
CA THR A 59 -1.68 -7.25 5.04
C THR A 59 -2.25 -8.16 3.95
N LYS A 60 -1.45 -9.06 3.39
CA LYS A 60 -1.80 -9.93 2.25
C LYS A 60 -2.47 -9.15 1.11
N PRO A 61 -1.81 -8.14 0.53
CA PRO A 61 -2.31 -7.47 -0.66
C PRO A 61 -2.35 -8.45 -1.83
N HIS A 62 -3.11 -8.12 -2.88
CA HIS A 62 -3.20 -8.99 -4.07
C HIS A 62 -1.91 -8.91 -4.90
N PHE A 63 -1.27 -7.74 -4.92
CA PHE A 63 0.01 -7.50 -5.55
C PHE A 63 0.94 -6.75 -4.59
N CYS A 64 2.24 -7.04 -4.70
CA CYS A 64 3.31 -6.23 -4.13
C CYS A 64 4.22 -5.77 -5.26
N CYS A 65 4.50 -4.47 -5.30
CA CYS A 65 5.45 -3.88 -6.24
C CYS A 65 6.66 -3.36 -5.45
N LEU A 66 7.81 -4.01 -5.62
CA LEU A 66 9.04 -3.64 -4.93
C LEU A 66 9.68 -2.45 -5.62
N VAL A 67 9.80 -1.32 -4.92
CA VAL A 67 10.32 -0.07 -5.47
C VAL A 67 11.58 0.37 -4.73
N PRO A 68 12.57 0.98 -5.41
CA PRO A 68 13.72 1.54 -4.72
C PRO A 68 13.27 2.77 -3.92
N GLU A 69 13.54 2.74 -2.61
CA GLU A 69 13.45 3.93 -1.77
C GLU A 69 14.84 4.33 -1.31
N LYS A 70 15.06 5.64 -1.18
CA LYS A 70 16.30 6.12 -0.56
C LYS A 70 16.32 5.61 0.87
N ALA A 71 17.22 4.68 1.16
CA ALA A 71 17.67 4.45 2.53
C ALA A 71 18.11 5.82 3.05
N SER A 72 17.45 6.33 4.09
CA SER A 72 18.09 7.32 4.94
C SER A 72 19.32 6.62 5.51
N GLY A 73 20.46 6.87 4.88
CA GLY A 73 21.69 6.11 5.07
C GLY A 73 22.00 5.86 6.54
N LYS A 74 22.46 4.64 6.82
CA LYS A 74 23.47 4.44 7.84
C LYS A 74 24.83 4.61 7.20
#